data_AF-A0A9D8QY33-F1
#
_entry.id   AF-A0A9D8QY33-F1
#
_cell.length_a   1.000
_cell.length_b   1.000
_cell.length_c   1.000
_cell.angle_alpha   90.00
_cell.angle_beta   90.00
_cell.angle_gamma   90.00
#
_symmetry.space_group_name_H-M   'P 1'
#
loop_
_entity.id
_entity.type
_entity.pdbx_description
1 polymer ?
#
loop_
_entity_poly.entity_id
_entity_poly.type
_entity_poly.pdbx_seq_one_letter_code
_entity_poly.pdbx_strand_id
1 'polypeptide(L)'
;MINKIESLPPVAEMMRDCGLEPKKQFGQNFLFDLNLTGRIARSVPDIDKLTVVEVGPGPAGLTRALLLAGAKHVIAIEKDKTTEPILKRVVDASGGRLEIIFGDAVRTDFNSLGVREYAICANLPYNVGTELLIDWLHKIAMGGAIKSMTLMFQREVAQRIVATPGDKQYGRLSVLTSLVADAKILFGVPSTAFVPRPKVESAVVQIIPNAKKIKQIGDLTKIEQITAKLFGQRRKMIRGIMPDTQWSLVGLTGTERAEELSPETFVKLAKLL
;
A
#
# COMPACT_ATOMS: atom_id res chain seq x y z
N MET A 1 -23.94 25.19 -0.91
CA MET A 1 -22.78 25.61 -0.10
C MET A 1 -21.54 25.39 -0.96
N ILE A 2 -20.73 26.40 -1.25
CA ILE A 2 -19.55 26.23 -2.11
C ILE A 2 -18.58 25.27 -1.40
N ASN A 3 -18.12 24.23 -2.10
CA ASN A 3 -17.12 23.31 -1.57
C ASN A 3 -15.77 24.04 -1.47
N LYS A 4 -15.38 24.45 -0.26
CA LYS A 4 -14.16 25.27 -0.05
C LYS A 4 -12.88 24.59 -0.55
N ILE A 5 -12.86 23.26 -0.65
CA ILE A 5 -11.73 22.50 -1.23
C ILE A 5 -11.55 22.80 -2.73
N GLU A 6 -12.64 23.01 -3.47
CA GLU A 6 -12.59 23.36 -4.90
C GLU A 6 -12.05 24.78 -5.11
N SER A 7 -12.32 25.68 -4.17
CA SER A 7 -11.83 27.07 -4.22
C SER A 7 -10.37 27.25 -3.82
N LEU A 8 -9.70 26.20 -3.32
CA LEU A 8 -8.27 26.29 -2.98
C LEU A 8 -7.42 26.47 -4.25
N PRO A 9 -6.37 27.33 -4.20
CA PRO A 9 -5.46 27.49 -5.32
C PRO A 9 -4.83 26.17 -5.79
N PRO A 10 -4.28 26.12 -7.01
CA PRO A 10 -3.53 24.97 -7.49
C PRO A 10 -2.45 24.54 -6.48
N VAL A 11 -2.23 23.23 -6.32
CA VAL A 11 -1.27 22.69 -5.35
C VAL A 11 0.13 23.27 -5.55
N ALA A 12 0.57 23.40 -6.80
CA ALA A 12 1.87 23.98 -7.14
C ALA A 12 2.01 25.46 -6.73
N GLU A 13 0.92 26.21 -6.71
CA GLU A 13 0.91 27.60 -6.23
C GLU A 13 1.01 27.65 -4.72
N MET A 14 0.18 26.89 -4.01
CA MET A 14 0.24 26.81 -2.54
C MET A 14 1.62 26.35 -2.04
N MET A 15 2.27 25.45 -2.77
CA MET A 15 3.65 25.04 -2.45
C MET A 15 4.63 26.19 -2.55
N ARG A 16 4.54 27.02 -3.60
CA ARG A 16 5.39 28.22 -3.75
C ARG A 16 5.12 29.23 -2.63
N ASP A 17 3.85 29.49 -2.30
CA ASP A 17 3.47 30.40 -1.21
C ASP A 17 4.08 29.96 0.14
N CYS A 18 4.14 28.65 0.38
CA CYS A 18 4.68 28.07 1.60
C CYS A 18 6.18 27.79 1.56
N GLY A 19 6.87 28.08 0.45
CA GLY A 19 8.30 27.76 0.27
C GLY A 19 8.60 26.25 0.37
N LEU A 20 7.64 25.39 0.00
CA LEU A 20 7.77 23.94 0.11
C LEU A 20 8.42 23.36 -1.15
N GLU A 21 9.54 22.67 -0.98
CA GLU A 21 10.22 21.94 -2.04
C GLU A 21 10.25 20.43 -1.77
N PRO A 22 10.20 19.57 -2.81
CA PRO A 22 10.33 18.13 -2.66
C PRO A 22 11.70 17.72 -2.08
N LYS A 23 11.70 16.91 -1.03
CA LYS A 23 12.91 16.42 -0.35
C LYS A 23 13.24 14.99 -0.75
N LYS A 24 14.43 14.80 -1.34
CA LYS A 24 14.93 13.47 -1.76
C LYS A 24 15.00 12.46 -0.62
N GLN A 25 15.36 12.89 0.60
CA GLN A 25 15.50 12.00 1.77
C GLN A 25 14.17 11.33 2.19
N PHE A 26 13.03 11.92 1.84
CA PHE A 26 11.70 11.35 2.10
C PHE A 26 11.11 10.62 0.88
N GLY A 27 11.86 10.52 -0.23
CA GLY A 27 11.36 9.88 -1.45
C GLY A 27 10.17 10.61 -2.09
N GLN A 28 10.01 11.91 -1.80
CA GLN A 28 8.85 12.69 -2.23
C GLN A 28 8.81 12.85 -3.77
N ASN A 29 7.72 12.38 -4.36
CA ASN A 29 7.34 12.62 -5.76
C ASN A 29 5.86 13.01 -5.75
N PHE A 30 5.56 14.29 -5.99
CA PHE A 30 4.23 14.83 -5.82
C PHE A 30 3.39 14.70 -7.09
N LEU A 31 2.10 14.42 -6.91
CA LEU A 31 1.10 14.46 -7.96
C LEU A 31 0.36 15.79 -7.91
N PHE A 32 0.44 16.57 -8.99
CA PHE A 32 -0.30 17.83 -9.12
C PHE A 32 -1.55 17.72 -10.00
N ASP A 33 -1.66 16.66 -10.80
CA ASP A 33 -2.82 16.43 -11.66
C ASP A 33 -4.03 15.98 -10.83
N LEU A 34 -5.01 16.88 -10.71
CA LEU A 34 -6.27 16.64 -9.99
C LEU A 34 -7.16 15.60 -10.70
N ASN A 35 -7.04 15.42 -12.01
CA ASN A 35 -7.78 14.36 -12.72
C ASN A 35 -7.22 12.99 -12.35
N LEU A 36 -5.90 12.85 -12.29
CA LEU A 36 -5.22 11.63 -11.89
C LEU A 36 -5.50 11.28 -10.42
N THR A 37 -5.26 12.23 -9.51
CA THR A 37 -5.55 12.01 -8.08
C THR A 37 -7.04 11.77 -7.84
N GLY A 38 -7.93 12.45 -8.58
CA GLY A 38 -9.37 12.19 -8.57
C GLY A 38 -9.72 10.78 -9.04
N ARG A 39 -9.05 10.26 -10.09
CA ARG A 39 -9.22 8.87 -10.54
C ARG A 39 -8.78 7.86 -9.48
N ILE A 40 -7.68 8.15 -8.76
CA ILE A 40 -7.22 7.33 -7.62
C ILE A 40 -8.27 7.34 -6.52
N ALA A 41 -8.71 8.53 -6.08
CA ALA A 41 -9.70 8.69 -5.02
C ALA A 41 -11.02 7.98 -5.31
N ARG A 42 -11.55 8.11 -6.54
CA ARG A 42 -12.77 7.40 -6.97
C ARG A 42 -12.62 5.88 -7.05
N SER A 43 -11.39 5.35 -6.99
CA SER A 43 -11.15 3.91 -6.99
C SER A 43 -11.20 3.30 -5.59
N VAL A 44 -11.30 4.12 -4.54
CA VAL A 44 -11.46 3.65 -3.16
C VAL A 44 -12.89 3.12 -2.97
N PRO A 45 -13.08 1.83 -2.64
CA PRO A 45 -14.41 1.27 -2.38
C PRO A 45 -15.08 1.95 -1.17
N ASP A 46 -16.39 2.22 -1.29
CA ASP A 46 -17.23 2.78 -0.21
C ASP A 46 -16.61 4.03 0.47
N ILE A 47 -15.96 4.89 -0.32
CA ILE A 47 -15.26 6.09 0.16
C ILE A 47 -16.15 7.03 0.98
N ASP A 48 -17.45 7.07 0.67
CA ASP A 48 -18.47 7.88 1.35
C ASP A 48 -18.94 7.30 2.69
N LYS A 49 -18.62 6.03 2.97
CA LYS A 49 -19.04 5.33 4.20
C LYS A 49 -17.89 5.12 5.18
N LEU A 50 -16.66 5.06 4.70
CA LEU A 50 -15.47 4.76 5.50
C LEU A 50 -14.64 6.02 5.79
N THR A 51 -13.89 5.98 6.89
CA THR A 51 -12.73 6.86 7.04
C THR A 51 -11.65 6.39 6.08
N VAL A 52 -11.04 7.32 5.36
CA VAL A 52 -9.86 7.04 4.53
C VAL A 52 -8.61 7.46 5.30
N VAL A 53 -7.71 6.51 5.53
CA VAL A 53 -6.38 6.79 6.05
C VAL A 53 -5.43 7.02 4.86
N GLU A 54 -4.89 8.23 4.77
CA GLU A 54 -3.89 8.60 3.78
C GLU A 54 -2.50 8.58 4.41
N VAL A 55 -1.55 7.92 3.75
CA VAL A 55 -0.15 7.90 4.18
C VAL A 55 0.69 8.74 3.25
N GLY A 56 1.37 9.76 3.80
CA GLY A 56 2.20 10.69 3.05
C GLY A 56 1.39 11.63 2.15
N PRO A 57 0.52 12.48 2.70
CA PRO A 57 -0.28 13.44 1.92
C PRO A 57 0.59 14.45 1.15
N GLY A 58 1.82 14.74 1.62
CA GLY A 58 2.71 15.72 1.02
C GLY A 58 2.03 17.08 0.89
N PRO A 59 1.93 17.65 -0.33
CA PRO A 59 1.28 18.95 -0.55
C PRO A 59 -0.26 18.84 -0.69
N ALA A 60 -0.86 17.72 -0.23
CA ALA A 60 -2.29 17.48 -0.16
C ALA A 60 -3.02 17.28 -1.51
N GLY A 61 -2.31 16.90 -2.58
CA GLY A 61 -2.92 16.64 -3.88
C GLY A 61 -3.95 15.50 -3.84
N LEU A 62 -3.55 14.35 -3.28
CA LEU A 62 -4.45 13.21 -3.10
C LEU A 62 -5.47 13.46 -1.98
N THR A 63 -5.07 14.09 -0.88
CA THR A 63 -5.97 14.52 0.21
C THR A 63 -7.16 15.32 -0.31
N ARG A 64 -6.92 16.34 -1.15
CA ARG A 64 -7.98 17.13 -1.78
C ARG A 64 -8.88 16.26 -2.63
N ALA A 65 -8.30 15.39 -3.47
CA ALA A 65 -9.06 14.49 -4.32
C ALA A 65 -9.96 13.53 -3.51
N LEU A 66 -9.48 13.00 -2.37
CA LEU A 66 -10.27 12.17 -1.47
C LEU A 66 -11.48 12.94 -0.90
N LEU A 67 -11.25 14.16 -0.40
CA LEU A 67 -12.31 15.02 0.13
C LEU A 67 -13.35 15.40 -0.94
N LEU A 68 -12.91 15.62 -2.18
CA LEU A 68 -13.78 15.92 -3.33
C LEU A 68 -14.53 14.69 -3.84
N ALA A 69 -13.93 13.50 -3.72
CA ALA A 69 -14.58 12.23 -4.07
C ALA A 69 -15.64 11.79 -3.05
N GLY A 70 -15.88 12.59 -2.01
CA GLY A 70 -16.93 12.34 -1.03
C GLY A 70 -16.47 11.57 0.21
N ALA A 71 -15.16 11.49 0.46
CA ALA A 71 -14.66 10.87 1.69
C ALA A 71 -15.35 11.46 2.93
N LYS A 72 -15.94 10.58 3.75
CA LYS A 72 -16.66 10.96 4.98
C LYS A 72 -15.71 11.67 5.95
N HIS A 73 -14.54 11.08 6.14
CA HIS A 73 -13.45 11.60 6.95
C HIS A 73 -12.12 11.11 6.37
N VAL A 74 -11.10 11.96 6.41
CA VAL A 74 -9.74 11.62 5.99
C VAL A 74 -8.81 11.84 7.19
N ILE A 75 -8.03 10.81 7.53
CA ILE A 75 -6.93 10.92 8.49
C ILE A 75 -5.64 10.80 7.68
N ALA A 76 -4.86 11.86 7.60
CA ALA A 76 -3.60 11.85 6.87
C ALA A 76 -2.40 11.79 7.83
N ILE A 77 -1.51 10.81 7.62
CA ILE A 77 -0.30 10.62 8.41
C ILE A 77 0.89 11.13 7.60
N GLU A 78 1.55 12.18 8.09
CA GLU A 78 2.66 12.86 7.40
C GLU A 78 3.92 12.88 8.26
N LYS A 79 5.04 12.45 7.68
CA LYS A 79 6.33 12.42 8.36
C LYS A 79 7.05 13.77 8.28
N ASP A 80 6.91 14.47 7.15
CA ASP A 80 7.57 15.74 6.89
C ASP A 80 6.78 16.92 7.47
N LYS A 81 7.13 17.33 8.69
CA LYS A 81 6.48 18.46 9.38
C LYS A 81 6.53 19.78 8.60
N THR A 82 7.43 19.97 7.63
CA THR A 82 7.45 21.23 6.86
C THR A 82 6.26 21.36 5.90
N THR A 83 5.47 20.31 5.71
CA THR A 83 4.21 20.35 4.96
C THR A 83 3.05 20.93 5.79
N GLU A 84 3.24 21.17 7.10
CA GLU A 84 2.20 21.68 7.99
C GLU A 84 1.51 22.97 7.50
N PRO A 85 2.22 24.00 7.00
CA PRO A 85 1.58 25.22 6.52
C PRO A 85 0.60 24.98 5.37
N ILE A 86 0.96 24.11 4.41
CA ILE A 86 0.08 23.80 3.26
C ILE A 86 -1.07 22.87 3.69
N LEU A 87 -0.82 21.89 4.55
CA LEU A 87 -1.85 20.97 5.05
C LEU A 87 -2.90 21.71 5.88
N LYS A 88 -2.49 22.70 6.70
CA LYS A 88 -3.41 23.53 7.48
C LYS A 88 -4.43 24.27 6.59
N ARG A 89 -4.01 24.81 5.45
CA ARG A 89 -4.94 25.45 4.48
C ARG A 89 -6.03 24.48 4.01
N VAL A 90 -5.68 23.20 3.84
CA VAL A 90 -6.64 22.16 3.43
C VAL A 90 -7.54 21.74 4.59
N VAL A 91 -7.00 21.64 5.81
CA VAL A 91 -7.78 21.40 7.03
C VAL A 91 -8.86 22.47 7.20
N ASP A 92 -8.49 23.75 7.11
CA ASP A 92 -9.41 24.89 7.26
C ASP A 92 -10.52 24.88 6.20
N ALA A 93 -10.21 24.40 4.99
CA ALA A 93 -11.16 24.25 3.89
C ALA A 93 -11.99 22.95 3.95
N SER A 94 -11.58 21.95 4.74
CA SER A 94 -12.20 20.61 4.76
C SER A 94 -13.58 20.57 5.40
N GLY A 95 -13.92 21.59 6.21
CA GLY A 95 -15.14 21.61 7.01
C GLY A 95 -15.14 20.56 8.13
N GLY A 96 -13.98 20.28 8.72
CA GLY A 96 -13.82 19.29 9.81
C GLY A 96 -13.74 17.84 9.34
N ARG A 97 -13.57 17.60 8.03
CA ARG A 97 -13.46 16.25 7.46
C ARG A 97 -12.03 15.74 7.32
N LEU A 98 -11.04 16.55 7.67
CA LEU A 98 -9.62 16.22 7.56
C LEU A 98 -8.93 16.36 8.92
N GLU A 99 -8.25 15.31 9.33
CA GLU A 99 -7.33 15.26 10.46
C GLU A 99 -5.91 14.99 9.96
N ILE A 100 -4.92 15.68 10.53
CA ILE A 100 -3.51 15.50 10.20
C ILE A 100 -2.77 14.97 11.43
N ILE A 101 -2.08 13.85 11.28
CA ILE A 101 -1.20 13.28 12.30
C ILE A 101 0.23 13.37 11.79
N PHE A 102 1.07 14.16 12.48
CA PHE A 102 2.49 14.22 12.16
C PHE A 102 3.25 13.07 12.81
N GLY A 103 3.71 12.12 12.01
CA GLY A 103 4.37 10.90 12.49
C GLY A 103 4.92 10.02 11.36
N ASP A 104 5.76 9.07 11.74
CA ASP A 104 6.20 8.03 10.82
C ASP A 104 5.13 6.95 10.71
N ALA A 105 4.54 6.78 9.52
CA ALA A 105 3.50 5.78 9.30
C ALA A 105 3.97 4.35 9.61
N VAL A 106 5.26 4.04 9.45
CA VAL A 106 5.83 2.72 9.80
C VAL A 106 5.75 2.46 11.31
N ARG A 107 5.80 3.53 12.12
CA ARG A 107 5.78 3.45 13.60
C ARG A 107 4.43 3.77 14.21
N THR A 108 3.48 4.21 13.39
CA THR A 108 2.16 4.63 13.86
C THR A 108 1.31 3.39 14.14
N ASP A 109 0.71 3.31 15.32
CA ASP A 109 -0.31 2.30 15.59
C ASP A 109 -1.66 2.76 15.03
N PHE A 110 -2.08 2.16 13.91
CA PHE A 110 -3.34 2.52 13.26
C PHE A 110 -4.56 2.15 14.12
N ASN A 111 -4.43 1.27 15.12
CA ASN A 111 -5.53 0.99 16.05
C ASN A 111 -5.81 2.17 16.98
N SER A 112 -4.81 3.01 17.23
CA SER A 112 -4.95 4.22 18.06
C SER A 112 -5.73 5.35 17.38
N LEU A 113 -6.02 5.23 16.08
CA LEU A 113 -6.77 6.22 15.30
C LEU A 113 -8.26 6.30 15.67
N GLY A 114 -8.76 5.43 16.55
CA GLY A 114 -10.16 5.45 17.01
C GLY A 114 -11.18 5.08 15.94
N VAL A 115 -10.74 4.52 14.81
CA VAL A 115 -11.61 4.10 13.69
C VAL A 115 -11.80 2.58 13.69
N ARG A 116 -13.07 2.15 13.61
CA ARG A 116 -13.42 0.72 13.64
C ARG A 116 -13.18 0.01 12.31
N GLU A 117 -13.40 0.71 11.21
CA GLU A 117 -13.22 0.20 9.86
C GLU A 117 -12.75 1.36 8.98
N TYR A 118 -11.74 1.12 8.15
CA TYR A 118 -11.17 2.17 7.32
C TYR A 118 -10.59 1.62 6.01
N ALA A 119 -10.51 2.48 5.01
CA ALA A 119 -9.77 2.25 3.79
C ALA A 119 -8.39 2.92 3.89
N ILE A 120 -7.38 2.37 3.24
CA ILE A 120 -6.08 3.04 3.07
C ILE A 120 -5.98 3.52 1.63
N CYS A 121 -5.60 4.79 1.42
CA CYS A 121 -5.33 5.32 0.09
C CYS A 121 -4.04 6.13 0.11
N ALA A 122 -3.02 5.75 -0.67
CA ALA A 122 -1.72 6.39 -0.56
C ALA A 122 -0.90 6.37 -1.86
N ASN A 123 -0.17 7.46 -2.08
CA ASN A 123 0.98 7.50 -2.98
C ASN A 123 2.24 7.20 -2.16
N LEU A 124 2.54 5.91 -1.96
CA LEU A 124 3.57 5.51 -1.01
C LEU A 124 4.97 5.88 -1.49
N PRO A 125 5.83 6.42 -0.61
CA PRO A 125 7.26 6.56 -0.92
C PRO A 125 7.87 5.18 -1.21
N TYR A 126 8.67 5.09 -2.27
CA TYR A 126 9.14 3.80 -2.80
C TYR A 126 10.04 3.01 -1.85
N ASN A 127 10.66 3.68 -0.89
CA ASN A 127 11.55 3.06 0.09
C ASN A 127 10.81 2.37 1.25
N VAL A 128 9.56 2.73 1.53
CA VAL A 128 8.79 2.18 2.67
C VAL A 128 7.53 1.42 2.25
N GLY A 129 7.08 1.57 0.99
CA GLY A 129 5.79 1.03 0.56
C GLY A 129 5.65 -0.50 0.71
N THR A 130 6.70 -1.27 0.44
CA THR A 130 6.65 -2.74 0.59
C THR A 130 6.55 -3.16 2.06
N GLU A 131 7.27 -2.49 2.95
CA GLU A 131 7.24 -2.76 4.39
C GLU A 131 5.86 -2.45 4.98
N LEU A 132 5.30 -1.28 4.64
CA LEU A 132 3.95 -0.89 5.04
C LEU A 132 2.89 -1.88 4.54
N LEU A 133 2.98 -2.30 3.27
CA LEU A 133 2.04 -3.28 2.73
C LEU A 133 2.12 -4.61 3.49
N ILE A 134 3.32 -5.11 3.78
CA ILE A 134 3.49 -6.37 4.54
C ILE A 134 2.89 -6.23 5.95
N ASP A 135 3.17 -5.13 6.67
CA ASP A 135 2.58 -4.85 7.97
C ASP A 135 1.03 -4.82 7.92
N TRP A 136 0.46 -4.17 6.91
CA TRP A 136 -1.00 -4.14 6.75
C TRP A 136 -1.59 -5.50 6.41
N LEU A 137 -0.92 -6.32 5.61
CA LEU A 137 -1.36 -7.70 5.34
C LEU A 137 -1.37 -8.54 6.62
N HIS A 138 -0.37 -8.38 7.50
CA HIS A 138 -0.37 -8.99 8.83
C HIS A 138 -1.54 -8.54 9.68
N LYS A 139 -1.76 -7.21 9.78
CA LYS A 139 -2.88 -6.65 10.52
C LYS A 139 -4.21 -7.20 10.01
N ILE A 140 -4.40 -7.29 8.69
CA ILE A 140 -5.59 -7.90 8.08
C ILE A 140 -5.71 -9.38 8.46
N ALA A 141 -4.63 -10.15 8.37
CA ALA A 141 -4.63 -11.58 8.71
C ALA A 141 -5.00 -11.84 10.18
N MET A 142 -4.64 -10.90 11.08
CA MET A 142 -5.00 -10.92 12.50
C MET A 142 -6.41 -10.37 12.80
N GLY A 143 -7.22 -10.06 11.78
CA GLY A 143 -8.58 -9.54 11.95
C GLY A 143 -8.69 -8.02 12.09
N GLY A 144 -7.68 -7.29 11.63
CA GLY A 144 -7.62 -5.83 11.67
C GLY A 144 -8.70 -5.12 10.84
N ALA A 145 -8.84 -3.82 11.09
CA ALA A 145 -9.95 -2.97 10.63
C ALA A 145 -9.87 -2.52 9.15
N ILE A 146 -8.82 -2.89 8.41
CA ILE A 146 -8.60 -2.44 7.03
C ILE A 146 -9.61 -3.13 6.12
N LYS A 147 -10.44 -2.36 5.39
CA LYS A 147 -11.44 -2.88 4.44
C LYS A 147 -11.01 -2.87 3.00
N SER A 148 -10.11 -1.97 2.64
CA SER A 148 -9.54 -1.89 1.31
C SER A 148 -8.26 -1.06 1.34
N MET A 149 -7.39 -1.30 0.36
CA MET A 149 -6.20 -0.48 0.13
C MET A 149 -6.15 -0.10 -1.35
N THR A 150 -6.03 1.20 -1.63
CA THR A 150 -5.80 1.75 -2.98
C THR A 150 -4.44 2.44 -2.97
N LEU A 151 -3.41 1.72 -3.40
CA LEU A 151 -2.02 2.09 -3.17
C LEU A 151 -1.30 2.27 -4.49
N MET A 152 -0.48 3.31 -4.60
CA MET A 152 0.41 3.48 -5.73
C MET A 152 1.82 3.00 -5.39
N PHE A 153 2.40 2.21 -6.29
CA PHE A 153 3.76 1.69 -6.19
C PHE A 153 4.51 1.93 -7.51
N GLN A 154 5.83 1.75 -7.49
CA GLN A 154 6.57 1.52 -8.74
C GLN A 154 5.94 0.34 -9.50
N ARG A 155 5.92 0.43 -10.83
CA ARG A 155 5.25 -0.56 -11.69
C ARG A 155 5.73 -1.98 -11.46
N GLU A 156 7.03 -2.16 -11.21
CA GLU A 156 7.61 -3.48 -10.90
C GLU A 156 7.06 -4.05 -9.58
N VAL A 157 6.97 -3.22 -8.53
CA VAL A 157 6.43 -3.63 -7.23
C VAL A 157 4.94 -3.95 -7.36
N ALA A 158 4.18 -3.13 -8.09
CA ALA A 158 2.77 -3.41 -8.38
C ALA A 158 2.58 -4.75 -9.09
N GLN A 159 3.45 -5.09 -10.05
CA GLN A 159 3.43 -6.40 -10.72
C GLN A 159 3.74 -7.54 -9.74
N ARG A 160 4.71 -7.37 -8.82
CA ARG A 160 4.99 -8.37 -7.79
C ARG A 160 3.80 -8.62 -6.87
N ILE A 161 3.02 -7.58 -6.53
CA ILE A 161 1.84 -7.73 -5.65
C ILE A 161 0.78 -8.65 -6.27
N VAL A 162 0.57 -8.56 -7.59
CA VAL A 162 -0.50 -9.29 -8.30
C VAL A 162 -0.02 -10.54 -9.05
N ALA A 163 1.28 -10.82 -9.04
CA ALA A 163 1.87 -11.95 -9.75
C ALA A 163 1.39 -13.30 -9.20
N THR A 164 1.37 -14.30 -10.06
CA THR A 164 0.92 -15.67 -9.78
C THR A 164 2.04 -16.68 -10.08
N PRO A 165 1.98 -17.93 -9.56
CA PRO A 165 3.00 -18.94 -9.82
C PRO A 165 3.35 -19.07 -11.30
N GLY A 166 4.65 -19.13 -11.62
CA GLY A 166 5.16 -19.11 -12.99
C GLY A 166 5.42 -17.72 -13.58
N ASP A 167 4.85 -16.65 -13.02
CA ASP A 167 5.17 -15.29 -13.45
C ASP A 167 6.60 -14.90 -13.08
N LYS A 168 7.27 -14.16 -13.97
CA LYS A 168 8.61 -13.60 -13.71
C LYS A 168 8.68 -12.79 -12.42
N GLN A 169 7.60 -12.08 -12.08
CA GLN A 169 7.53 -11.22 -10.88
C GLN A 169 7.00 -11.93 -9.63
N TYR A 170 6.62 -13.21 -9.75
CA TYR A 170 6.12 -13.97 -8.60
C TYR A 170 7.18 -14.08 -7.51
N GLY A 171 6.79 -13.83 -6.26
CA GLY A 171 7.73 -13.75 -5.15
C GLY A 171 7.04 -13.71 -3.79
N ARG A 172 7.83 -13.44 -2.74
CA ARG A 172 7.34 -13.27 -1.36
C ARG A 172 6.11 -12.37 -1.28
N LEU A 173 6.16 -11.19 -1.92
CA LEU A 173 5.06 -10.23 -1.85
C LEU A 173 3.77 -10.75 -2.51
N SER A 174 3.91 -11.51 -3.59
CA SER A 174 2.80 -12.16 -4.29
C SER A 174 2.13 -13.20 -3.40
N VAL A 175 2.93 -14.05 -2.74
CA VAL A 175 2.42 -15.07 -1.82
C VAL A 175 1.66 -14.43 -0.66
N LEU A 176 2.26 -13.47 0.04
CA LEU A 176 1.63 -12.82 1.18
C LEU A 176 0.33 -12.10 0.79
N THR A 177 0.34 -11.36 -0.33
CA THR A 177 -0.85 -10.65 -0.80
C THR A 177 -1.96 -11.63 -1.19
N SER A 178 -1.63 -12.66 -1.99
CA SER A 178 -2.63 -13.61 -2.51
C SER A 178 -3.30 -14.43 -1.41
N LEU A 179 -2.60 -14.71 -0.31
CA LEU A 179 -3.15 -15.41 0.85
C LEU A 179 -4.13 -14.57 1.66
N VAL A 180 -3.93 -13.26 1.71
CA VAL A 180 -4.71 -12.35 2.57
C VAL A 180 -5.84 -11.66 1.81
N ALA A 181 -5.65 -11.39 0.52
CA ALA A 181 -6.49 -10.46 -0.24
C ALA A 181 -6.66 -10.86 -1.71
N ASP A 182 -7.63 -10.22 -2.35
CA ASP A 182 -7.73 -10.13 -3.80
C ASP A 182 -7.10 -8.80 -4.24
N ALA A 183 -6.11 -8.87 -5.12
CA ALA A 183 -5.36 -7.71 -5.59
C ALA A 183 -5.38 -7.60 -7.11
N LYS A 184 -5.49 -6.37 -7.63
CA LYS A 184 -5.42 -6.07 -9.07
C LYS A 184 -4.77 -4.73 -9.34
N ILE A 185 -4.03 -4.64 -10.43
CA ILE A 185 -3.57 -3.35 -10.97
C ILE A 185 -4.78 -2.68 -11.63
N LEU A 186 -5.11 -1.47 -11.19
CA LEU A 186 -6.19 -0.67 -11.77
C LEU A 186 -5.73 0.04 -13.05
N PHE A 187 -4.58 0.71 -13.00
CA PHE A 187 -3.99 1.42 -14.12
C PHE A 187 -2.53 1.80 -13.85
N GLY A 188 -1.77 2.00 -14.94
CA GLY A 188 -0.42 2.58 -14.89
C GLY A 188 -0.46 4.11 -14.78
N VAL A 189 0.61 4.67 -14.23
CA VAL A 189 0.81 6.11 -14.09
C VAL A 189 2.18 6.46 -14.68
N PRO A 190 2.25 7.31 -15.71
CA PRO A 190 3.52 7.67 -16.33
C PRO A 190 4.37 8.50 -15.38
N SER A 191 5.69 8.37 -15.47
CA SER A 191 6.61 9.14 -14.63
C SER A 191 6.49 10.66 -14.83
N THR A 192 6.00 11.11 -15.99
CA THR A 192 5.74 12.53 -16.29
C THR A 192 4.62 13.15 -15.45
N ALA A 193 3.81 12.35 -14.76
CA ALA A 193 2.74 12.83 -13.89
C ALA A 193 3.25 13.36 -12.52
N PHE A 194 4.54 13.22 -12.24
CA PHE A 194 5.14 13.50 -10.94
C PHE A 194 6.14 14.66 -10.98
N VAL A 195 6.27 15.35 -9.84
CA VAL A 195 7.30 16.35 -9.60
C VAL A 195 7.98 16.11 -8.24
N PRO A 196 9.31 15.85 -8.21
CA PRO A 196 10.19 15.57 -9.34
C PRO A 196 9.80 14.27 -10.07
N ARG A 197 10.28 14.12 -11.31
CA ARG A 197 10.00 12.94 -12.13
C ARG A 197 10.80 11.73 -11.62
N PRO A 198 10.14 10.60 -11.28
CA PRO A 198 10.83 9.36 -10.95
C PRO A 198 11.43 8.70 -12.20
N LYS A 199 12.43 7.83 -12.00
CA LYS A 199 13.11 7.10 -13.09
C LYS A 199 12.25 6.00 -13.72
N VAL A 200 11.24 5.54 -13.00
CA VAL A 200 10.39 4.41 -13.40
C VAL A 200 8.93 4.84 -13.38
N GLU A 201 8.10 4.12 -14.10
CA GLU A 201 6.65 4.28 -14.04
C GLU A 201 6.07 3.73 -12.74
N SER A 202 4.86 4.17 -12.44
CA SER A 202 4.08 3.74 -11.28
C SER A 202 2.82 3.01 -11.73
N ALA A 203 2.17 2.33 -10.80
CA ALA A 203 0.85 1.74 -11.02
C ALA A 203 0.04 1.77 -9.73
N VAL A 204 -1.27 1.95 -9.88
CA VAL A 204 -2.23 1.94 -8.78
C VAL A 204 -2.77 0.53 -8.64
N VAL A 205 -2.69 -0.02 -7.42
CA VAL A 205 -3.14 -1.36 -7.06
C VAL A 205 -4.29 -1.24 -6.06
N GLN A 206 -5.36 -1.98 -6.32
CA GLN A 206 -6.44 -2.18 -5.36
C GLN A 206 -6.25 -3.54 -4.70
N ILE A 207 -6.33 -3.57 -3.38
CA ILE A 207 -6.18 -4.76 -2.54
C ILE A 207 -7.38 -4.83 -1.60
N ILE A 208 -8.16 -5.90 -1.68
CA ILE A 208 -9.38 -6.12 -0.90
C ILE A 208 -9.20 -7.39 -0.06
N PRO A 209 -9.19 -7.31 1.29
CA PRO A 209 -9.13 -8.47 2.16
C PRO A 209 -10.16 -9.54 1.80
N ASN A 210 -9.72 -10.80 1.78
CA ASN A 210 -10.60 -11.94 1.48
C ASN A 210 -10.75 -12.84 2.70
N ALA A 211 -11.90 -12.75 3.36
CA ALA A 211 -12.19 -13.53 4.57
C ALA A 211 -12.10 -15.06 4.39
N LYS A 212 -12.35 -15.60 3.19
CA LYS A 212 -12.21 -17.04 2.93
C LYS A 212 -10.74 -17.46 2.90
N LYS A 213 -9.88 -16.65 2.28
CA LYS A 213 -8.43 -16.93 2.20
C LYS A 213 -7.76 -16.74 3.56
N ILE A 214 -8.08 -15.67 4.27
CA ILE A 214 -7.53 -15.37 5.61
C ILE A 214 -7.74 -16.54 6.59
N LYS A 215 -8.92 -17.17 6.56
CA LYS A 215 -9.23 -18.35 7.40
C LYS A 215 -8.31 -19.56 7.16
N GLN A 216 -7.59 -19.62 6.04
CA GLN A 216 -6.75 -20.76 5.67
C GLN A 216 -5.28 -20.58 6.05
N ILE A 217 -4.83 -19.35 6.29
CA ILE A 217 -3.41 -18.97 6.43
C ILE A 217 -2.75 -19.64 7.64
N GLY A 218 -3.41 -19.62 8.81
CA GLY A 218 -2.73 -19.90 10.08
C GLY A 218 -1.84 -18.73 10.48
N ASP A 219 -0.53 -18.95 10.58
CA ASP A 219 0.46 -17.92 10.96
C ASP A 219 1.16 -17.32 9.73
N LEU A 220 0.78 -16.09 9.37
CA LEU A 220 1.38 -15.37 8.24
C LEU A 220 2.86 -15.06 8.47
N THR A 221 3.31 -14.93 9.73
CA THR A 221 4.71 -14.61 10.08
C THR A 221 5.63 -15.76 9.70
N LYS A 222 5.22 -17.01 9.98
CA LYS A 222 5.96 -18.18 9.53
C LYS A 222 6.06 -18.25 8.01
N ILE A 223 4.96 -17.97 7.31
CA ILE A 223 4.92 -17.96 5.84
C ILE A 223 5.84 -16.87 5.28
N GLU A 224 5.85 -15.69 5.88
CA GLU A 224 6.76 -14.61 5.52
C GLU A 224 8.24 -15.01 5.68
N GLN A 225 8.59 -15.66 6.79
CA GLN A 225 9.95 -16.13 7.03
C GLN A 225 10.38 -17.19 6.01
N ILE A 226 9.52 -18.17 5.74
CA ILE A 226 9.77 -19.23 4.74
C ILE A 226 9.93 -18.64 3.34
N THR A 227 9.00 -17.78 2.93
CA THR A 227 9.04 -17.14 1.62
C THR A 227 10.27 -16.22 1.48
N ALA A 228 10.65 -15.49 2.53
CA ALA A 228 11.89 -14.71 2.53
C ALA A 228 13.13 -15.59 2.31
N LYS A 229 13.22 -16.72 3.01
CA LYS A 229 14.33 -17.69 2.88
C LYS A 229 14.39 -18.28 1.47
N LEU A 230 13.26 -18.76 0.95
CA LEU A 230 13.19 -19.46 -0.34
C LEU A 230 13.39 -18.52 -1.53
N PHE A 231 12.69 -17.38 -1.57
CA PHE A 231 12.86 -16.40 -2.66
C PHE A 231 14.19 -15.65 -2.60
N GLY A 232 14.86 -15.61 -1.44
CA GLY A 232 16.24 -15.11 -1.32
C GLY A 232 17.26 -15.92 -2.12
N GLN A 233 16.94 -17.18 -2.45
CA GLN A 233 17.77 -18.07 -3.27
C GLN A 233 16.98 -18.61 -4.48
N ARG A 234 16.21 -17.73 -5.15
CA ARG A 234 15.23 -18.04 -6.22
C ARG A 234 15.66 -19.10 -7.26
N ARG A 235 16.93 -19.13 -7.66
CA ARG A 235 17.45 -20.05 -8.71
C ARG A 235 17.79 -21.46 -8.19
N LYS A 236 17.84 -21.66 -6.87
CA LYS A 236 18.15 -22.96 -6.25
C LYS A 236 16.88 -23.78 -6.03
N MET A 237 17.04 -25.10 -6.09
CA MET A 237 16.01 -26.06 -5.66
C MET A 237 15.76 -25.90 -4.16
N ILE A 238 14.50 -26.04 -3.71
CA ILE A 238 14.11 -25.81 -2.32
C ILE A 238 14.83 -26.74 -1.33
N ARG A 239 15.13 -27.99 -1.71
CA ARG A 239 15.95 -28.92 -0.88
C ARG A 239 17.36 -28.41 -0.62
N GLY A 240 17.94 -27.62 -1.54
CA GLY A 240 19.25 -27.02 -1.36
C GLY A 240 19.24 -25.81 -0.42
N ILE A 241 18.05 -25.27 -0.11
CA ILE A 241 17.86 -24.13 0.79
C ILE A 241 17.42 -24.60 2.19
N MET A 242 16.63 -25.67 2.23
CA MET A 242 16.06 -26.27 3.44
C MET A 242 16.24 -27.80 3.39
N PRO A 243 17.45 -28.32 3.63
CA PRO A 243 17.78 -29.73 3.43
C PRO A 243 17.05 -30.68 4.39
N ASP A 244 16.76 -30.25 5.62
CA ASP A 244 16.14 -31.10 6.65
C ASP A 244 14.60 -31.15 6.57
N THR A 245 14.01 -30.57 5.52
CA THR A 245 12.54 -30.53 5.35
C THR A 245 12.02 -31.80 4.69
N GLN A 246 11.01 -32.42 5.30
CA GLN A 246 10.31 -33.58 4.74
C GLN A 246 9.31 -33.15 3.65
N TRP A 247 9.81 -32.87 2.45
CA TRP A 247 9.02 -32.34 1.32
C TRP A 247 7.81 -33.20 0.91
N SER A 248 7.91 -34.52 1.07
CA SER A 248 6.82 -35.45 0.74
C SER A 248 5.55 -35.20 1.56
N LEU A 249 5.66 -34.70 2.80
CA LEU A 249 4.52 -34.38 3.66
C LEU A 249 3.66 -33.23 3.13
N VAL A 250 4.22 -32.39 2.24
CA VAL A 250 3.50 -31.31 1.57
C VAL A 250 3.28 -31.58 0.08
N GLY A 251 3.57 -32.81 -0.39
CA GLY A 251 3.39 -33.22 -1.78
C GLY A 251 4.47 -32.69 -2.73
N LEU A 252 5.69 -32.44 -2.23
CA LEU A 252 6.83 -31.96 -3.01
C LEU A 252 7.98 -32.97 -3.00
N THR A 253 8.83 -32.89 -4.02
CA THR A 253 10.06 -33.71 -4.14
C THR A 253 11.30 -33.00 -3.57
N GLY A 254 11.23 -31.68 -3.42
CA GLY A 254 12.33 -30.82 -3.03
C GLY A 254 13.16 -30.32 -4.21
N THR A 255 12.94 -30.82 -5.43
CA THR A 255 13.62 -30.33 -6.64
C THR A 255 12.98 -29.09 -7.24
N GLU A 256 11.78 -28.75 -6.79
CA GLU A 256 11.05 -27.56 -7.21
C GLU A 256 11.81 -26.29 -6.82
N ARG A 257 11.53 -25.20 -7.53
CA ARG A 257 11.97 -23.85 -7.16
C ARG A 257 10.86 -23.09 -6.44
N ALA A 258 11.23 -22.09 -5.65
CA ALA A 258 10.28 -21.26 -4.92
C ALA A 258 9.20 -20.64 -5.82
N GLU A 259 9.54 -20.30 -7.05
CA GLU A 259 8.62 -19.68 -8.03
C GLU A 259 7.59 -20.63 -8.64
N GLU A 260 7.78 -21.93 -8.44
CA GLU A 260 6.88 -23.00 -8.91
C GLU A 260 5.83 -23.37 -7.84
N LEU A 261 6.02 -22.92 -6.59
CA LEU A 261 5.15 -23.28 -5.47
C LEU A 261 3.92 -22.37 -5.41
N SER A 262 2.75 -22.98 -5.20
CA SER A 262 1.51 -22.24 -4.95
C SER A 262 1.50 -21.62 -3.54
N PRO A 263 0.71 -20.55 -3.31
CA PRO A 263 0.52 -19.96 -1.99
C PRO A 263 0.07 -20.98 -0.92
N GLU A 264 -0.81 -21.92 -1.28
CA GLU A 264 -1.32 -22.96 -0.39
C GLU A 264 -0.22 -23.94 0.04
N THR A 265 0.77 -24.18 -0.82
CA THR A 265 1.94 -24.99 -0.48
C THR A 265 2.78 -24.31 0.61
N PHE A 266 2.92 -22.98 0.58
CA PHE A 266 3.58 -22.26 1.67
C PHE A 266 2.79 -22.32 2.98
N VAL A 267 1.46 -22.32 2.93
CA VAL A 267 0.61 -22.56 4.12
C VAL A 267 0.86 -23.96 4.70
N LYS A 268 0.95 -24.99 3.85
CA LYS A 268 1.27 -26.35 4.31
C LYS A 268 2.67 -26.43 4.94
N LEU A 269 3.66 -25.79 4.31
CA LEU A 269 5.03 -25.73 4.83
C LEU A 269 5.10 -25.03 6.20
N ALA A 270 4.38 -23.93 6.39
CA ALA A 270 4.34 -23.20 7.66
C ALA A 270 3.66 -23.99 8.80
N LYS A 271 2.86 -25.01 8.49
CA LYS A 271 2.28 -25.92 9.50
C LYS A 271 3.23 -27.05 9.88
N LEU A 272 4.15 -27.41 8.99
CA LEU A 272 5.13 -28.48 9.20
C LEU A 272 6.33 -28.01 10.06
N LEU A 273 6.68 -26.73 9.96
CA LEU A 273 7.84 -26.09 10.58
C LEU A 273 7.43 -25.22 11.77
#